data_AF-A0A6J2X001-F1
#
_entry.id   AF-A0A6J2X001-F1
#
_cell.length_a   1.000
_cell.length_b   1.000
_cell.length_c   1.000
_cell.angle_alpha   90.00
_cell.angle_beta   90.00
_cell.angle_gamma   90.00
#
_symmetry.space_group_name_H-M   'P 1'
#
loop_
_entity.id
_entity.type
_entity.pdbx_description
1 polymer ?
#
loop_
_entity_poly.entity_id
_entity_poly.type
_entity_poly.pdbx_seq_one_letter_code
_entity_poly.pdbx_strand_id
1 'polypeptide(L)'
;MESQRVLSSYRKRFGPHGGGSPSAPGSVRLSVGRLSMHGSPRHLSLSSPGNLTATSRLSLGTERLDFSADSLLKAHFREARTNEKVEMMGLNDRFASYIEKVRFLEQQNKVLVAELNQLRGKEPSRLGDIYQEELRELRQQVDGLGAGKARLEVERDNLAADLAALKQRLQDEIALRQEAENNLNTFRQDVDEAALNRVQLERKIEALQDEINFLKKIHDEEMRELQEQLLAQQVHVDMDVSKPDLTAALRDIRVQYEAMATSNMQETEEWYRSKFADLTDAANRNAEALRQAKQEANEYRRQVQGLTCDLEALRGTNESLERQLREMEERFALETAGYQDTIARLEDEIQTLKEEMARHLQEYQDLLNVKLALDIEIATYRKLLEGEESRITVPVQSFSNLQFRETSLDTKLSPEAHVKRSIVVRTVETRDGEIIKESTTERKELP
;
A
#
# COMPACT_ATOMS: atom_id res chain seq x y z
N MET A 1 53.67 15.91 28.92
CA MET A 1 54.11 15.45 27.59
C MET A 1 53.02 14.56 27.03
N GLU A 2 51.80 15.08 26.83
CA GLU A 2 51.36 16.08 25.82
C GLU A 2 51.10 15.40 24.48
N SER A 3 49.89 15.29 23.94
CA SER A 3 48.70 16.18 23.85
C SER A 3 48.69 17.12 22.64
N GLN A 4 48.16 16.62 21.52
CA GLN A 4 47.35 17.33 20.51
C GLN A 4 46.55 16.23 19.80
N ARG A 5 45.21 16.16 19.78
CA ARG A 5 44.15 17.18 19.59
C ARG A 5 44.31 17.99 18.31
N VAL A 6 43.73 17.48 17.23
CA VAL A 6 43.15 18.30 16.16
C VAL A 6 41.64 18.06 16.19
N LEU A 7 40.87 19.10 16.50
CA LEU A 7 39.42 19.12 16.31
C LEU A 7 39.13 19.71 14.93
N SER A 8 38.27 19.09 14.14
CA SER A 8 37.68 19.72 12.96
C SER A 8 36.19 19.45 12.90
N SER A 9 35.40 20.46 13.23
CA SER A 9 33.95 20.42 13.22
C SER A 9 33.41 21.12 11.96
N TYR A 10 32.72 20.39 11.08
CA TYR A 10 31.98 21.01 9.98
C TYR A 10 30.47 20.79 10.13
N ARG A 11 29.74 21.86 10.45
CA ARG A 11 28.30 21.86 10.74
C ARG A 11 27.53 22.75 9.76
N LYS A 12 27.05 22.15 8.67
CA LYS A 12 25.90 22.63 7.87
C LYS A 12 24.84 21.52 7.97
N ARG A 13 23.61 21.72 8.46
CA ARG A 13 22.69 22.88 8.43
C ARG A 13 22.34 23.32 7.01
N PHE A 14 21.49 22.52 6.36
CA PHE A 14 20.25 23.04 5.80
C PHE A 14 19.11 22.71 6.78
N GLY A 15 18.01 23.46 6.72
CA GLY A 15 16.81 23.24 7.53
C GLY A 15 15.59 23.86 6.84
N PRO A 16 14.36 23.40 7.17
CA PRO A 16 13.15 23.93 6.56
C PRO A 16 12.76 25.28 7.17
N HIS A 17 12.46 26.26 6.32
CA HIS A 17 11.70 27.45 6.68
C HIS A 17 10.47 27.54 5.76
N GLY A 18 9.28 27.66 6.36
CA GLY A 18 8.02 27.62 5.62
C GLY A 18 6.81 27.42 6.54
N GLY A 19 6.70 28.22 7.60
CA GLY A 19 5.54 28.16 8.49
C GLY A 19 4.33 28.90 7.92
N GLY A 20 3.16 28.27 7.93
CA GLY A 20 1.88 28.87 7.60
C GLY A 20 0.77 28.17 8.38
N SER A 21 0.07 28.91 9.24
CA SER A 21 -0.99 28.37 10.11
C SER A 21 -2.31 28.14 9.35
N PRO A 22 -3.14 27.17 9.76
CA PRO A 22 -4.39 26.86 9.08
C PRO A 22 -5.49 27.90 9.38
N SER A 23 -6.31 28.20 8.36
CA SER A 23 -7.54 29.00 8.50
C SER A 23 -8.78 28.11 8.38
N ALA A 24 -9.65 28.13 9.38
CA ALA A 24 -10.88 27.33 9.43
C ALA A 24 -11.97 27.82 8.45
N PRO A 25 -12.91 26.95 8.03
CA PRO A 25 -14.04 27.34 7.19
C PRO A 25 -15.08 28.15 7.99
N GLY A 26 -15.37 29.37 7.55
CA GLY A 26 -16.41 30.24 8.14
C GLY A 26 -17.75 30.13 7.40
N SER A 27 -18.83 29.87 8.12
CA SER A 27 -20.20 29.83 7.57
C SER A 27 -21.01 31.06 8.00
N VAL A 28 -21.55 31.82 7.04
CA VAL A 28 -22.55 32.89 7.27
C VAL A 28 -23.58 32.89 6.12
N ARG A 29 -24.84 33.17 6.46
CA ARG A 29 -26.03 33.19 5.59
C ARG A 29 -26.43 34.61 5.16
N LEU A 30 -27.11 34.73 4.00
CA LEU A 30 -28.12 35.78 3.64
C LEU A 30 -27.57 37.24 3.57
N SER A 31 -28.03 38.19 2.73
CA SER A 31 -29.32 38.42 2.06
C SER A 31 -29.27 39.56 1.02
N VAL A 32 -30.21 39.53 0.05
CA VAL A 32 -30.98 40.66 -0.57
C VAL A 32 -30.32 42.05 -0.83
N GLY A 33 -30.35 42.51 -2.10
CA GLY A 33 -30.24 43.94 -2.48
C GLY A 33 -29.84 44.18 -3.96
N ARG A 34 -30.75 44.12 -4.95
CA ARG A 34 -31.52 45.24 -5.55
C ARG A 34 -30.70 46.45 -6.10
N LEU A 35 -30.62 46.56 -7.44
CA LEU A 35 -31.07 47.65 -8.37
C LEU A 35 -30.31 47.49 -9.72
N SER A 36 -30.89 47.56 -10.95
CA SER A 36 -31.64 48.62 -11.65
C SER A 36 -30.75 49.75 -12.20
N MET A 37 -30.94 50.38 -13.39
CA MET A 37 -31.89 50.26 -14.53
C MET A 37 -31.09 49.93 -15.84
N HIS A 38 -31.53 49.94 -17.11
CA HIS A 38 -32.74 50.26 -17.93
C HIS A 38 -32.85 49.18 -19.05
N GLY A 39 -33.76 49.15 -20.04
CA GLY A 39 -35.00 49.87 -20.43
C GLY A 39 -35.61 49.12 -21.64
N SER A 40 -36.93 48.92 -21.82
CA SER A 40 -38.05 49.90 -21.99
C SER A 40 -37.96 50.75 -23.26
N PRO A 41 -39.06 51.19 -23.92
CA PRO A 41 -40.53 50.94 -23.74
C PRO A 41 -41.22 50.51 -25.10
N ARG A 42 -42.55 50.43 -25.38
CA ARG A 42 -43.83 50.08 -24.67
C ARG A 42 -45.01 49.92 -25.70
N HIS A 43 -46.13 49.33 -25.25
CA HIS A 43 -47.55 49.66 -25.59
C HIS A 43 -48.23 49.15 -26.90
N LEU A 44 -49.58 49.17 -26.99
CA LEU A 44 -50.57 48.22 -26.41
C LEU A 44 -52.01 48.37 -27.00
N SER A 45 -52.97 47.64 -26.42
CA SER A 45 -54.43 47.50 -26.66
C SER A 45 -55.33 48.75 -26.60
N LEU A 46 -56.57 48.63 -27.11
CA LEU A 46 -57.89 49.02 -26.51
C LEU A 46 -58.99 48.53 -27.52
N SER A 47 -60.00 47.71 -27.19
CA SER A 47 -61.30 47.94 -26.49
C SER A 47 -62.38 48.74 -27.25
N SER A 48 -63.59 48.17 -27.39
CA SER A 48 -64.80 48.75 -28.04
C SER A 48 -65.49 49.86 -27.21
N PRO A 49 -66.49 50.60 -27.77
CA PRO A 49 -67.90 50.26 -27.44
C PRO A 49 -69.02 50.65 -28.46
N GLY A 50 -70.17 49.96 -28.37
CA GLY A 50 -71.50 50.56 -28.11
C GLY A 50 -72.35 51.29 -29.20
N ASN A 51 -73.48 50.66 -29.57
CA ASN A 51 -74.84 51.21 -29.83
C ASN A 51 -75.11 52.36 -30.83
N LEU A 52 -76.12 52.19 -31.71
CA LEU A 52 -77.47 52.76 -31.50
C LEU A 52 -78.54 52.26 -32.51
N THR A 53 -79.81 52.60 -32.22
CA THR A 53 -81.07 52.07 -32.81
C THR A 53 -81.62 52.79 -34.04
N ALA A 54 -82.37 52.08 -34.90
CA ALA A 54 -83.56 52.62 -35.59
C ALA A 54 -84.51 51.50 -36.08
N THR A 55 -85.81 51.77 -36.19
CA THR A 55 -86.84 50.82 -36.65
C THR A 55 -87.88 51.48 -37.57
N SER A 56 -88.32 50.78 -38.63
CA SER A 56 -89.56 51.10 -39.34
C SER A 56 -90.17 49.87 -40.05
N ARG A 57 -91.50 49.85 -40.13
CA ARG A 57 -92.36 48.91 -40.88
C ARG A 57 -93.34 49.76 -41.72
N LEU A 58 -94.29 49.11 -42.42
CA LEU A 58 -95.40 49.70 -43.22
C LEU A 58 -94.97 50.19 -44.62
N SER A 59 -95.79 50.16 -45.68
CA SER A 59 -97.09 49.49 -45.90
C SER A 59 -97.31 49.16 -47.39
N LEU A 60 -98.38 48.43 -47.70
CA LEU A 60 -98.91 48.17 -49.04
C LEU A 60 -99.52 49.44 -49.68
N GLY A 61 -99.37 49.62 -51.00
CA GLY A 61 -100.03 50.66 -51.80
C GLY A 61 -99.85 50.45 -53.31
N THR A 62 -100.89 50.73 -54.10
CA THR A 62 -101.00 50.31 -55.52
C THR A 62 -101.00 51.50 -56.49
N GLU A 63 -100.59 51.26 -57.74
CA GLU A 63 -100.86 52.09 -58.94
C GLU A 63 -100.37 53.56 -58.98
N ARG A 64 -99.27 53.78 -59.73
CA ARG A 64 -99.34 54.36 -61.08
C ARG A 64 -98.01 54.24 -61.83
N LEU A 65 -98.07 54.33 -63.17
CA LEU A 65 -96.92 54.16 -64.06
C LEU A 65 -96.15 55.49 -64.25
N ASP A 66 -94.84 55.48 -64.01
CA ASP A 66 -93.88 56.43 -64.57
C ASP A 66 -92.62 55.68 -65.02
N PHE A 67 -92.41 55.62 -66.34
CA PHE A 67 -91.29 54.90 -66.96
C PHE A 67 -89.98 55.72 -66.99
N SER A 68 -89.98 56.98 -66.55
CA SER A 68 -88.78 57.83 -66.54
C SER A 68 -87.88 57.55 -65.33
N ALA A 69 -88.46 57.55 -64.12
CA ALA A 69 -87.72 57.30 -62.87
C ALA A 69 -87.11 55.90 -62.81
N ASP A 70 -87.83 54.88 -63.29
CA ASP A 70 -87.38 53.48 -63.34
C ASP A 70 -86.17 53.27 -64.28
N SER A 71 -86.02 54.12 -65.31
CA SER A 71 -84.85 54.12 -66.19
C SER A 71 -83.58 54.64 -65.48
N LEU A 72 -83.70 55.74 -64.72
CA LEU A 72 -82.62 56.30 -63.91
C LEU A 72 -82.21 55.36 -62.76
N LEU A 73 -83.19 54.73 -62.10
CA LEU A 73 -82.92 53.70 -61.09
C LEU A 73 -82.18 52.50 -61.70
N LYS A 74 -82.54 52.05 -62.91
CA LYS A 74 -81.83 50.99 -63.63
C LYS A 74 -80.44 51.41 -64.13
N ALA A 75 -80.20 52.71 -64.38
CA ALA A 75 -78.87 53.23 -64.65
C ALA A 75 -77.99 53.18 -63.39
N HIS A 76 -78.45 53.73 -62.26
CA HIS A 76 -77.71 53.63 -60.98
C HIS A 76 -77.53 52.19 -60.50
N PHE A 77 -78.50 51.29 -60.69
CA PHE A 77 -78.30 49.87 -60.37
C PHE A 77 -77.26 49.18 -61.26
N ARG A 78 -77.11 49.60 -62.52
CA ARG A 78 -76.01 49.11 -63.38
C ARG A 78 -74.67 49.67 -62.92
N GLU A 79 -74.61 50.96 -62.62
CA GLU A 79 -73.40 51.66 -62.15
C GLU A 79 -72.92 51.11 -60.80
N ALA A 80 -73.82 50.98 -59.81
CA ALA A 80 -73.53 50.35 -58.52
C ALA A 80 -73.04 48.91 -58.70
N ARG A 81 -73.68 48.13 -59.59
CA ARG A 81 -73.26 46.74 -59.87
C ARG A 81 -71.96 46.64 -60.66
N THR A 82 -71.60 47.64 -61.47
CA THR A 82 -70.26 47.72 -62.07
C THR A 82 -69.20 48.12 -61.05
N ASN A 83 -69.52 49.01 -60.11
CA ASN A 83 -68.61 49.39 -59.03
C ASN A 83 -68.40 48.22 -58.06
N GLU A 84 -69.47 47.56 -57.61
CA GLU A 84 -69.42 46.30 -56.84
C GLU A 84 -68.61 45.22 -57.58
N LYS A 85 -68.78 45.09 -58.91
CA LYS A 85 -67.97 44.15 -59.72
C LYS A 85 -66.49 44.56 -59.74
N VAL A 86 -66.16 45.85 -59.85
CA VAL A 86 -64.78 46.35 -59.83
C VAL A 86 -64.14 46.19 -58.45
N GLU A 87 -64.88 46.43 -57.37
CA GLU A 87 -64.45 46.15 -56.00
C GLU A 87 -64.22 44.65 -55.78
N MET A 88 -65.15 43.80 -56.23
CA MET A 88 -65.00 42.34 -56.18
C MET A 88 -63.83 41.85 -57.04
N MET A 89 -63.54 42.47 -58.18
CA MET A 89 -62.33 42.16 -58.97
C MET A 89 -61.06 42.60 -58.22
N GLY A 90 -61.02 43.81 -57.66
CA GLY A 90 -59.88 44.29 -56.86
C GLY A 90 -59.66 43.50 -55.57
N LEU A 91 -60.71 42.94 -54.97
CA LEU A 91 -60.61 41.96 -53.89
C LEU A 91 -60.09 40.60 -54.39
N ASN A 92 -60.55 40.13 -55.55
CA ASN A 92 -60.11 38.85 -56.12
C ASN A 92 -58.64 38.90 -56.57
N ASP A 93 -58.15 40.03 -57.10
CA ASP A 93 -56.74 40.25 -57.43
C ASP A 93 -55.87 40.28 -56.15
N ARG A 94 -56.38 40.88 -55.06
CA ARG A 94 -55.75 40.80 -53.73
C ARG A 94 -55.73 39.36 -53.20
N PHE A 95 -56.80 38.59 -53.36
CA PHE A 95 -56.81 37.16 -53.01
C PHE A 95 -55.85 36.34 -53.88
N ALA A 96 -55.74 36.61 -55.18
CA ALA A 96 -54.80 35.95 -56.08
C ALA A 96 -53.34 36.21 -55.62
N SER A 97 -52.96 37.47 -55.41
CA SER A 97 -51.63 37.82 -54.88
C SER A 97 -51.36 37.25 -53.48
N TYR A 98 -52.39 37.10 -52.62
CA TYR A 98 -52.25 36.41 -51.33
C TYR A 98 -52.03 34.90 -51.52
N ILE A 99 -52.75 34.24 -52.42
CA ILE A 99 -52.57 32.82 -52.76
C ILE A 99 -51.19 32.57 -53.36
N GLU A 100 -50.69 33.45 -54.22
CA GLU A 100 -49.32 33.41 -54.73
C GLU A 100 -48.30 33.61 -53.61
N LYS A 101 -48.53 34.55 -52.68
CA LYS A 101 -47.66 34.77 -51.53
C LYS A 101 -47.64 33.56 -50.59
N VAL A 102 -48.78 32.91 -50.33
CA VAL A 102 -48.87 31.67 -49.56
C VAL A 102 -48.13 30.54 -50.26
N ARG A 103 -48.36 30.31 -51.56
CA ARG A 103 -47.62 29.30 -52.35
C ARG A 103 -46.12 29.54 -52.35
N PHE A 104 -45.68 30.79 -52.44
CA PHE A 104 -44.27 31.17 -52.35
C PHE A 104 -43.68 30.84 -50.96
N LEU A 105 -44.40 31.16 -49.88
CA LEU A 105 -43.99 30.85 -48.51
C LEU A 105 -44.02 29.34 -48.22
N GLU A 106 -44.98 28.59 -48.75
CA GLU A 106 -44.99 27.12 -48.71
C GLU A 106 -43.80 26.52 -49.45
N GLN A 107 -43.46 27.06 -50.62
CA GLN A 107 -42.31 26.60 -51.40
C GLN A 107 -40.98 26.92 -50.68
N GLN A 108 -40.86 28.11 -50.07
CA GLN A 108 -39.72 28.44 -49.20
C GLN A 108 -39.65 27.52 -47.98
N ASN A 109 -40.77 27.24 -47.30
CA ASN A 109 -40.79 26.30 -46.17
C ASN A 109 -40.39 24.87 -46.60
N LYS A 110 -40.81 24.40 -47.78
CA LYS A 110 -40.38 23.09 -48.32
C LYS A 110 -38.88 23.05 -48.57
N VAL A 111 -38.28 24.12 -49.09
CA VAL A 111 -36.82 24.25 -49.25
C VAL A 111 -36.12 24.28 -47.90
N LEU A 112 -36.55 25.14 -46.97
CA LEU A 112 -35.94 25.26 -45.64
C LEU A 112 -36.03 23.94 -44.83
N VAL A 113 -37.13 23.19 -44.94
CA VAL A 113 -37.27 21.86 -44.32
C VAL A 113 -36.35 20.83 -44.99
N ALA A 114 -36.17 20.89 -46.32
CA ALA A 114 -35.22 20.02 -47.01
C ALA A 114 -33.76 20.34 -46.62
N GLU A 115 -33.40 21.62 -46.51
CA GLU A 115 -32.09 22.09 -46.05
C GLU A 115 -31.84 21.69 -44.59
N LEU A 116 -32.80 21.91 -43.69
CA LEU A 116 -32.72 21.53 -42.27
C LEU A 116 -32.55 20.01 -42.11
N ASN A 117 -33.27 19.20 -42.89
CA ASN A 117 -33.09 17.75 -42.90
C ASN A 117 -31.72 17.35 -43.49
N GLN A 118 -31.22 18.04 -44.51
CA GLN A 118 -29.89 17.80 -45.08
C GLN A 118 -28.76 18.21 -44.13
N LEU A 119 -28.98 19.19 -43.24
CA LEU A 119 -28.05 19.59 -42.19
C LEU A 119 -28.10 18.65 -40.99
N ARG A 120 -29.29 18.19 -40.57
CA ARG A 120 -29.44 17.13 -39.55
C ARG A 120 -28.78 15.82 -39.96
N GLY A 121 -28.92 15.43 -41.23
CA GLY A 121 -28.20 14.30 -41.82
C GLY A 121 -26.67 14.47 -41.91
N LYS A 122 -26.14 15.62 -41.46
CA LYS A 122 -24.70 15.94 -41.36
C LYS A 122 -24.28 16.29 -39.92
N GLU A 123 -25.14 16.08 -38.91
CA GLU A 123 -24.74 16.22 -37.50
C GLU A 123 -23.58 15.25 -37.16
N PRO A 124 -22.63 15.64 -36.30
CA PRO A 124 -21.26 15.12 -36.37
C PRO A 124 -21.05 13.81 -35.59
N SER A 125 -21.80 12.75 -35.93
CA SER A 125 -21.58 11.38 -35.41
C SER A 125 -20.08 11.04 -35.46
N ARG A 126 -19.47 11.22 -36.64
CA ARG A 126 -18.07 10.91 -36.92
C ARG A 126 -17.06 11.51 -35.92
N LEU A 127 -17.36 12.66 -35.31
CA LEU A 127 -16.48 13.25 -34.30
C LEU A 127 -16.64 12.55 -32.94
N GLY A 128 -17.88 12.21 -32.55
CA GLY A 128 -18.16 11.38 -31.39
C GLY A 128 -17.63 9.95 -31.57
N ASP A 129 -17.68 9.41 -32.78
CA ASP A 129 -17.16 8.08 -33.13
C ASP A 129 -15.63 8.04 -32.96
N ILE A 130 -14.91 9.04 -33.51
CA ILE A 130 -13.44 9.17 -33.32
C ILE A 130 -13.08 9.31 -31.84
N TYR A 131 -13.78 10.14 -31.07
CA TYR A 131 -13.48 10.26 -29.63
C TYR A 131 -13.83 8.99 -28.83
N GLN A 132 -14.75 8.15 -29.30
CA GLN A 132 -15.01 6.83 -28.72
C GLN A 132 -13.91 5.82 -29.09
N GLU A 133 -13.38 5.86 -30.31
CA GLU A 133 -12.23 5.04 -30.73
C GLU A 133 -10.98 5.40 -29.93
N GLU A 134 -10.62 6.67 -29.83
CA GLU A 134 -9.53 7.19 -29.00
C GLU A 134 -9.70 6.78 -27.51
N LEU A 135 -10.92 6.93 -26.96
CA LEU A 135 -11.20 6.53 -25.58
C LEU A 135 -11.11 5.00 -25.37
N ARG A 136 -11.47 4.19 -26.38
CA ARG A 136 -11.30 2.73 -26.36
C ARG A 136 -9.81 2.36 -26.38
N GLU A 137 -8.99 3.04 -27.18
CA GLU A 137 -7.55 2.76 -27.26
C GLU A 137 -6.80 3.22 -26.02
N LEU A 138 -7.14 4.38 -25.45
CA LEU A 138 -6.59 4.82 -24.17
C LEU A 138 -6.96 3.86 -23.03
N ARG A 139 -8.19 3.31 -23.00
CA ARG A 139 -8.56 2.24 -22.06
C ARG A 139 -7.72 0.99 -22.28
N GLN A 140 -7.60 0.52 -23.51
CA GLN A 140 -6.80 -0.66 -23.85
C GLN A 140 -5.31 -0.49 -23.50
N GLN A 141 -4.77 0.72 -23.61
CA GLN A 141 -3.42 1.05 -23.14
C GLN A 141 -3.32 1.03 -21.61
N VAL A 142 -4.30 1.60 -20.89
CA VAL A 142 -4.35 1.56 -19.42
C VAL A 142 -4.46 0.12 -18.90
N ASP A 143 -5.33 -0.71 -19.50
CA ASP A 143 -5.50 -2.12 -19.15
C ASP A 143 -4.21 -2.92 -19.41
N GLY A 144 -3.55 -2.68 -20.56
CA GLY A 144 -2.28 -3.30 -20.91
C GLY A 144 -1.12 -2.89 -19.98
N LEU A 145 -1.05 -1.60 -19.62
CA LEU A 145 -0.08 -1.09 -18.64
C LEU A 145 -0.38 -1.60 -17.23
N GLY A 146 -1.65 -1.77 -16.86
CA GLY A 146 -2.08 -2.35 -15.59
C GLY A 146 -1.67 -3.82 -15.46
N ALA A 147 -1.93 -4.62 -16.50
CA ALA A 147 -1.49 -6.02 -16.57
C ALA A 147 0.05 -6.15 -16.57
N GLY A 148 0.75 -5.28 -17.32
CA GLY A 148 2.21 -5.21 -17.32
C GLY A 148 2.79 -4.85 -15.96
N LYS A 149 2.19 -3.86 -15.27
CA LYS A 149 2.56 -3.47 -13.91
C LYS A 149 2.35 -4.63 -12.92
N ALA A 150 1.17 -5.24 -12.89
CA ALA A 150 0.86 -6.34 -11.98
C ALA A 150 1.82 -7.52 -12.17
N ARG A 151 2.18 -7.85 -13.42
CA ARG A 151 3.20 -8.84 -13.73
C ARG A 151 4.58 -8.46 -13.16
N LEU A 152 5.03 -7.22 -13.34
CA LEU A 152 6.31 -6.74 -12.81
C LEU A 152 6.33 -6.68 -11.27
N GLU A 153 5.19 -6.45 -10.62
CA GLU A 153 5.06 -6.51 -9.16
C GLU A 153 5.20 -7.96 -8.64
N VAL A 154 4.60 -8.94 -9.33
CA VAL A 154 4.81 -10.37 -9.02
C VAL A 154 6.26 -10.82 -9.29
N GLU A 155 6.87 -10.39 -10.41
CA GLU A 155 8.27 -10.68 -10.71
C GLU A 155 9.22 -10.05 -9.68
N ARG A 156 8.92 -8.83 -9.19
CA ARG A 156 9.62 -8.18 -8.07
C ARG A 156 9.51 -9.00 -6.78
N ASP A 157 8.32 -9.44 -6.41
CA ASP A 157 8.09 -10.09 -5.12
C ASP A 157 8.68 -11.52 -5.07
N ASN A 158 8.65 -12.24 -6.19
CA ASN A 158 9.38 -13.50 -6.34
C ASN A 158 10.91 -13.28 -6.15
N LEU A 159 11.48 -12.27 -6.82
CA LEU A 159 12.90 -11.93 -6.66
C LEU A 159 13.24 -11.44 -5.24
N ALA A 160 12.32 -10.76 -4.56
CA ALA A 160 12.49 -10.36 -3.16
C ALA A 160 12.50 -11.57 -2.21
N ALA A 161 11.63 -12.56 -2.44
CA ALA A 161 11.60 -13.82 -1.71
C ALA A 161 12.87 -14.65 -1.95
N ASP A 162 13.32 -14.78 -3.20
CA ASP A 162 14.58 -15.44 -3.56
C ASP A 162 15.78 -14.77 -2.88
N LEU A 163 15.85 -13.44 -2.91
CA LEU A 163 16.90 -12.68 -2.22
C LEU A 163 16.85 -12.83 -0.70
N ALA A 164 15.68 -13.00 -0.10
CA ALA A 164 15.55 -13.30 1.32
C ALA A 164 16.03 -14.72 1.65
N ALA A 165 15.63 -15.73 0.86
CA ALA A 165 16.06 -17.12 1.02
C ALA A 165 17.57 -17.30 0.82
N LEU A 166 18.17 -16.59 -0.15
CA LEU A 166 19.62 -16.58 -0.37
C LEU A 166 20.38 -15.87 0.77
N LYS A 167 19.83 -14.80 1.35
CA LYS A 167 20.41 -14.16 2.54
C LYS A 167 20.36 -15.07 3.77
N GLN A 168 19.26 -15.78 3.99
CA GLN A 168 19.16 -16.74 5.09
C GLN A 168 20.21 -17.85 4.94
N ARG A 169 20.27 -18.51 3.78
CA ARG A 169 21.28 -19.55 3.50
C ARG A 169 22.72 -19.04 3.68
N LEU A 170 23.00 -17.80 3.30
CA LEU A 170 24.32 -17.18 3.52
C LEU A 170 24.61 -16.97 5.02
N GLN A 171 23.62 -16.61 5.83
CA GLN A 171 23.78 -16.51 7.28
C GLN A 171 23.97 -17.88 7.93
N ASP A 172 23.19 -18.89 7.50
CA ASP A 172 23.30 -20.27 7.96
C ASP A 172 24.70 -20.85 7.68
N GLU A 173 25.20 -20.67 6.45
CA GLU A 173 26.56 -21.11 6.06
C GLU A 173 27.66 -20.31 6.76
N ILE A 174 27.46 -19.02 7.06
CA ILE A 174 28.42 -18.25 7.88
C ILE A 174 28.48 -18.82 9.31
N ALA A 175 27.34 -19.21 9.89
CA ALA A 175 27.29 -19.82 11.22
C ALA A 175 27.96 -21.22 11.23
N LEU A 176 27.64 -22.08 10.26
CA LEU A 176 28.28 -23.40 10.09
C LEU A 176 29.79 -23.28 9.88
N ARG A 177 30.24 -22.29 9.10
CA ARG A 177 31.67 -22.00 8.89
C ARG A 177 32.37 -21.55 10.18
N GLN A 178 31.71 -20.73 11.01
CA GLN A 178 32.23 -20.32 12.31
C GLN A 178 32.29 -21.49 13.31
N GLU A 179 31.27 -22.36 13.34
CA GLU A 179 31.28 -23.58 14.15
C GLU A 179 32.42 -24.51 13.73
N ALA A 180 32.62 -24.72 12.42
CA ALA A 180 33.72 -25.51 11.90
C ALA A 180 35.10 -24.90 12.21
N GLU A 181 35.26 -23.58 12.16
CA GLU A 181 36.51 -22.90 12.57
C GLU A 181 36.76 -23.03 14.08
N ASN A 182 35.73 -22.93 14.92
CA ASN A 182 35.84 -23.12 16.36
C ASN A 182 36.26 -24.55 16.70
N ASN A 183 35.61 -25.55 16.10
CA ASN A 183 35.94 -26.97 16.29
C ASN A 183 37.36 -27.29 15.77
N LEU A 184 37.79 -26.67 14.66
CA LEU A 184 39.17 -26.80 14.16
C LEU A 184 40.19 -26.17 15.12
N ASN A 185 39.83 -25.08 15.80
CA ASN A 185 40.70 -24.45 16.79
C ASN A 185 40.77 -25.25 18.11
N THR A 186 39.69 -25.91 18.55
CA THR A 186 39.77 -26.84 19.69
C THR A 186 40.62 -28.06 19.33
N PHE A 187 40.41 -28.69 18.17
CA PHE A 187 41.25 -29.82 17.74
C PHE A 187 42.74 -29.47 17.59
N ARG A 188 43.08 -28.20 17.31
CA ARG A 188 44.49 -27.73 17.38
C ARG A 188 45.01 -27.70 18.82
N GLN A 189 44.23 -27.16 19.76
CA GLN A 189 44.59 -27.16 21.18
C GLN A 189 44.74 -28.59 21.72
N ASP A 190 43.82 -29.50 21.37
CA ASP A 190 43.90 -30.93 21.72
C ASP A 190 45.19 -31.59 21.18
N VAL A 191 45.60 -31.25 19.95
CA VAL A 191 46.84 -31.74 19.33
C VAL A 191 48.09 -31.15 19.97
N ASP A 192 48.10 -29.86 20.29
CA ASP A 192 49.21 -29.19 20.97
C ASP A 192 49.38 -29.71 22.41
N GLU A 193 48.27 -29.93 23.14
CA GLU A 193 48.28 -30.57 24.46
C GLU A 193 48.75 -32.03 24.37
N ALA A 194 48.24 -32.81 23.42
CA ALA A 194 48.68 -34.18 23.21
C ALA A 194 50.17 -34.27 22.85
N ALA A 195 50.69 -33.34 22.05
CA ALA A 195 52.12 -33.25 21.73
C ALA A 195 52.97 -32.88 22.95
N LEU A 196 52.52 -31.92 23.76
CA LEU A 196 53.17 -31.52 25.00
C LEU A 196 53.19 -32.66 26.04
N ASN A 197 52.07 -33.36 26.21
CA ASN A 197 51.97 -34.57 27.03
C ASN A 197 52.88 -35.69 26.52
N ARG A 198 53.00 -35.88 25.19
CA ARG A 198 53.94 -36.84 24.60
C ARG A 198 55.38 -36.51 24.97
N VAL A 199 55.80 -35.26 24.85
CA VAL A 199 57.16 -34.80 25.21
C VAL A 199 57.44 -34.92 26.72
N GLN A 200 56.43 -34.70 27.58
CA GLN A 200 56.57 -34.97 29.02
C GLN A 200 56.78 -36.46 29.31
N LEU A 201 56.05 -37.35 28.62
CA LEU A 201 56.20 -38.80 28.77
C LEU A 201 57.55 -39.29 28.20
N GLU A 202 58.00 -38.76 27.06
CA GLU A 202 59.32 -39.02 26.48
C GLU A 202 60.43 -38.70 27.50
N ARG A 203 60.43 -37.48 28.06
CA ARG A 203 61.39 -37.08 29.11
C ARG A 203 61.32 -37.95 30.37
N LYS A 204 60.12 -38.43 30.74
CA LYS A 204 59.94 -39.31 31.89
C LYS A 204 60.48 -40.72 31.62
N ILE A 205 60.38 -41.20 30.38
CA ILE A 205 61.02 -42.44 29.93
C ILE A 205 62.54 -42.28 29.95
N GLU A 206 63.07 -41.18 29.41
CA GLU A 206 64.51 -40.87 29.44
C GLU A 206 65.07 -40.86 30.88
N ALA A 207 64.43 -40.11 31.79
CA ALA A 207 64.85 -40.04 33.19
C ALA A 207 64.80 -41.40 33.92
N LEU A 208 63.80 -42.24 33.63
CA LEU A 208 63.72 -43.60 34.19
C LEU A 208 64.76 -44.55 33.55
N GLN A 209 65.09 -44.34 32.27
CA GLN A 209 66.13 -45.10 31.58
C GLN A 209 67.51 -44.78 32.16
N ASP A 210 67.79 -43.51 32.44
CA ASP A 210 69.03 -43.06 33.08
C ASP A 210 69.16 -43.56 34.53
N GLU A 211 68.08 -43.53 35.31
CA GLU A 211 68.04 -44.15 36.65
C GLU A 211 68.35 -45.66 36.59
N ILE A 212 67.73 -46.40 35.65
CA ILE A 212 68.02 -47.82 35.42
C ILE A 212 69.49 -48.03 35.01
N ASN A 213 70.08 -47.14 34.21
CA ASN A 213 71.48 -47.20 33.81
C ASN A 213 72.45 -46.86 34.95
N PHE A 214 72.06 -45.95 35.84
CA PHE A 214 72.80 -45.57 37.05
C PHE A 214 72.83 -46.72 38.07
N LEU A 215 71.66 -47.29 38.40
CA LEU A 215 71.53 -48.44 39.30
C LEU A 215 72.29 -49.67 38.77
N LYS A 216 72.31 -49.89 37.45
CA LYS A 216 73.13 -50.96 36.84
C LYS A 216 74.64 -50.72 37.03
N LYS A 217 75.14 -49.50 36.80
CA LYS A 217 76.56 -49.18 37.00
C LYS A 217 76.98 -49.40 38.45
N ILE A 218 76.17 -48.91 39.40
CA ILE A 218 76.40 -49.15 40.83
C ILE A 218 76.45 -50.65 41.11
N HIS A 219 75.49 -51.44 40.60
CA HIS A 219 75.51 -52.88 40.83
C HIS A 219 76.70 -53.59 40.18
N ASP A 220 77.11 -53.19 38.97
CA ASP A 220 78.31 -53.68 38.28
C ASP A 220 79.62 -53.22 38.97
N GLU A 221 79.56 -52.18 39.82
CA GLU A 221 80.64 -51.68 40.68
C GLU A 221 80.68 -52.45 42.01
N GLU A 222 79.57 -52.54 42.74
CA GLU A 222 79.38 -53.37 43.94
C GLU A 222 79.80 -54.83 43.68
N MET A 223 79.33 -55.43 42.57
CA MET A 223 79.65 -56.82 42.22
C MET A 223 81.13 -57.00 41.86
N ARG A 224 81.82 -55.97 41.39
CA ARG A 224 83.27 -55.99 41.15
C ARG A 224 84.04 -55.85 42.44
N GLU A 225 83.65 -54.92 43.31
CA GLU A 225 84.25 -54.76 44.64
C GLU A 225 84.07 -56.04 45.47
N LEU A 226 82.90 -56.69 45.42
CA LEU A 226 82.66 -57.98 46.08
C LEU A 226 83.48 -59.12 45.46
N GLN A 227 83.72 -59.11 44.13
CA GLN A 227 84.63 -60.07 43.50
C GLN A 227 86.09 -59.83 43.90
N GLU A 228 86.54 -58.57 43.94
CA GLU A 228 87.88 -58.19 44.40
C GLU A 228 88.08 -58.52 45.89
N GLN A 229 87.08 -58.26 46.74
CA GLN A 229 87.10 -58.67 48.16
C GLN A 229 87.12 -60.19 48.32
N LEU A 230 86.38 -60.95 47.50
CA LEU A 230 86.36 -62.42 47.57
C LEU A 230 87.66 -63.04 47.03
N LEU A 231 88.27 -62.44 46.00
CA LEU A 231 89.62 -62.80 45.53
C LEU A 231 90.70 -62.44 46.56
N ALA A 232 90.59 -61.27 47.22
CA ALA A 232 91.47 -60.88 48.32
C ALA A 232 91.33 -61.79 49.55
N GLN A 233 90.12 -62.30 49.83
CA GLN A 233 89.91 -63.35 50.84
C GLN A 233 90.46 -64.72 50.41
N GLN A 234 90.57 -64.99 49.10
CA GLN A 234 91.20 -66.22 48.58
C GLN A 234 92.73 -66.18 48.58
N VAL A 235 93.35 -64.99 48.63
CA VAL A 235 94.80 -64.85 48.81
C VAL A 235 95.10 -64.69 50.30
N HIS A 236 95.50 -65.79 50.93
CA HIS A 236 95.95 -65.81 52.33
C HIS A 236 97.10 -64.80 52.55
N VAL A 237 96.86 -63.80 53.40
CA VAL A 237 97.87 -62.79 53.75
C VAL A 237 98.81 -63.37 54.81
N ASP A 238 99.89 -64.00 54.36
CA ASP A 238 101.03 -64.35 55.21
C ASP A 238 101.71 -63.06 55.71
N MET A 239 101.51 -62.76 56.99
CA MET A 239 101.88 -61.49 57.62
C MET A 239 103.29 -61.56 58.21
N ASP A 240 104.33 -61.41 57.38
CA ASP A 240 105.72 -61.42 57.85
C ASP A 240 106.13 -60.07 58.50
N VAL A 241 106.12 -60.04 59.84
CA VAL A 241 106.27 -58.82 60.64
C VAL A 241 107.75 -58.40 60.78
N SER A 242 108.31 -57.88 59.68
CA SER A 242 109.48 -57.00 59.77
C SER A 242 109.04 -55.66 60.39
N LYS A 243 109.75 -55.19 61.44
CA LYS A 243 109.31 -54.05 62.26
C LYS A 243 109.22 -52.75 61.43
N PRO A 244 108.03 -52.17 61.22
CA PRO A 244 107.90 -50.84 60.61
C PRO A 244 108.35 -49.76 61.60
N ASP A 245 108.70 -48.58 61.10
CA ASP A 245 108.68 -47.39 61.96
C ASP A 245 107.22 -47.09 62.33
N LEU A 246 106.82 -47.51 63.53
CA LEU A 246 105.49 -47.28 64.09
C LEU A 246 105.16 -45.76 64.11
N THR A 247 106.20 -44.92 64.24
CA THR A 247 106.08 -43.45 64.18
C THR A 247 105.68 -42.95 62.79
N ALA A 248 105.99 -43.67 61.71
CA ALA A 248 105.55 -43.35 60.35
C ALA A 248 104.12 -43.82 60.11
N ALA A 249 103.82 -45.09 60.40
CA ALA A 249 102.46 -45.62 60.21
C ALA A 249 101.41 -44.84 61.03
N LEU A 250 101.72 -44.47 62.28
CA LEU A 250 100.83 -43.63 63.10
C LEU A 250 100.71 -42.18 62.59
N ARG A 251 101.73 -41.64 61.90
CA ARG A 251 101.62 -40.34 61.21
C ARG A 251 100.73 -40.44 60.00
N ASP A 252 100.90 -41.46 59.16
CA ASP A 252 100.14 -41.61 57.91
C ASP A 252 98.66 -41.92 58.20
N ILE A 253 98.37 -42.79 59.17
CA ILE A 253 97.00 -43.04 59.67
C ILE A 253 96.39 -41.73 60.19
N ARG A 254 97.15 -40.94 60.96
CA ARG A 254 96.67 -39.64 61.46
C ARG A 254 96.37 -38.66 60.33
N VAL A 255 97.25 -38.55 59.32
CA VAL A 255 97.05 -37.69 58.14
C VAL A 255 95.84 -38.15 57.33
N GLN A 256 95.59 -39.46 57.20
CA GLN A 256 94.38 -39.99 56.58
C GLN A 256 93.11 -39.62 57.37
N TYR A 257 93.10 -39.76 58.70
CA TYR A 257 91.96 -39.34 59.52
C TYR A 257 91.73 -37.82 59.50
N GLU A 258 92.80 -37.01 59.51
CA GLU A 258 92.70 -35.55 59.39
C GLU A 258 92.16 -35.16 57.99
N ALA A 259 92.63 -35.81 56.93
CA ALA A 259 92.12 -35.62 55.57
C ALA A 259 90.64 -36.03 55.43
N MET A 260 90.25 -37.22 55.90
CA MET A 260 88.85 -37.69 55.90
C MET A 260 87.95 -36.77 56.71
N ALA A 261 88.41 -36.25 57.86
CA ALA A 261 87.65 -35.29 58.65
C ALA A 261 87.44 -33.97 57.88
N THR A 262 88.46 -33.46 57.17
CA THR A 262 88.30 -32.28 56.32
C THR A 262 87.41 -32.53 55.09
N SER A 263 87.48 -33.71 54.47
CA SER A 263 86.64 -34.09 53.32
C SER A 263 85.18 -34.15 53.72
N ASN A 264 84.84 -34.91 54.77
CA ASN A 264 83.49 -35.01 55.33
C ASN A 264 82.93 -33.63 55.75
N MET A 265 83.77 -32.74 56.30
CA MET A 265 83.34 -31.37 56.63
C MET A 265 83.03 -30.53 55.38
N GLN A 266 83.82 -30.66 54.31
CA GLN A 266 83.58 -29.99 53.03
C GLN A 266 82.35 -30.56 52.30
N GLU A 267 82.24 -31.88 52.21
CA GLU A 267 81.11 -32.60 51.64
C GLU A 267 79.79 -32.24 52.34
N THR A 268 79.79 -32.14 53.68
CA THR A 268 78.60 -31.71 54.43
C THR A 268 78.29 -30.22 54.24
N GLU A 269 79.29 -29.32 54.22
CA GLU A 269 79.07 -27.91 53.85
C GLU A 269 78.47 -27.76 52.44
N GLU A 270 79.00 -28.49 51.46
CA GLU A 270 78.55 -28.44 50.07
C GLU A 270 77.16 -29.07 49.91
N TRP A 271 76.87 -30.18 50.61
CA TRP A 271 75.53 -30.76 50.67
C TRP A 271 74.51 -29.77 51.26
N TYR A 272 74.84 -29.09 52.37
CA TYR A 272 73.98 -28.05 52.93
C TYR A 272 73.82 -26.86 51.98
N ARG A 273 74.90 -26.34 51.36
CA ARG A 273 74.82 -25.26 50.37
C ARG A 273 73.92 -25.63 49.20
N SER A 274 74.08 -26.83 48.65
CA SER A 274 73.23 -27.37 47.58
C SER A 274 71.77 -27.45 48.01
N LYS A 275 71.50 -27.98 49.22
CA LYS A 275 70.13 -28.07 49.75
C LYS A 275 69.48 -26.71 50.01
N PHE A 276 70.25 -25.70 50.44
CA PHE A 276 69.76 -24.32 50.57
C PHE A 276 69.52 -23.65 49.21
N ALA A 277 70.36 -23.95 48.21
CA ALA A 277 70.14 -23.50 46.84
C ALA A 277 68.84 -24.10 46.27
N ASP A 278 68.69 -25.42 46.29
CA ASP A 278 67.46 -26.15 45.90
C ASP A 278 66.18 -25.51 46.47
N LEU A 279 66.17 -25.27 47.79
CA LEU A 279 65.01 -24.73 48.51
C LEU A 279 64.75 -23.27 48.12
N THR A 280 65.79 -22.46 47.92
CA THR A 280 65.67 -21.06 47.47
C THR A 280 65.12 -21.01 46.05
N ASP A 281 65.63 -21.86 45.16
CA ASP A 281 65.21 -21.98 43.77
C ASP A 281 63.76 -22.48 43.64
N ALA A 282 63.37 -23.46 44.45
CA ALA A 282 61.98 -23.93 44.53
C ALA A 282 61.03 -22.84 45.06
N ALA A 283 61.45 -22.07 46.06
CA ALA A 283 60.69 -20.93 46.57
C ALA A 283 60.53 -19.82 45.51
N ASN A 284 61.59 -19.51 44.76
CA ASN A 284 61.56 -18.53 43.67
C ASN A 284 60.60 -18.96 42.56
N ARG A 285 60.69 -20.21 42.06
CA ARG A 285 59.77 -20.75 41.04
C ARG A 285 58.31 -20.72 41.49
N ASN A 286 58.04 -21.04 42.75
CA ASN A 286 56.68 -20.98 43.31
C ASN A 286 56.18 -19.52 43.43
N ALA A 287 57.04 -18.58 43.83
CA ALA A 287 56.71 -17.16 43.86
C ALA A 287 56.43 -16.58 42.46
N GLU A 288 57.16 -17.03 41.43
CA GLU A 288 56.93 -16.67 40.03
C GLU A 288 55.63 -17.26 39.47
N ALA A 289 55.34 -18.54 39.72
CA ALA A 289 54.08 -19.16 39.34
C ALA A 289 52.88 -18.48 40.01
N LEU A 290 52.98 -18.17 41.31
CA LEU A 290 51.96 -17.40 42.03
C LEU A 290 51.80 -15.97 41.49
N ARG A 291 52.86 -15.37 40.95
CA ARG A 291 52.83 -14.05 40.29
C ARG A 291 52.14 -14.13 38.92
N GLN A 292 52.41 -15.18 38.14
CA GLN A 292 51.77 -15.43 36.83
C GLN A 292 50.26 -15.69 36.98
N ALA A 293 49.87 -16.64 37.84
CA ALA A 293 48.46 -16.92 38.12
C ALA A 293 47.68 -15.69 38.64
N LYS A 294 48.36 -14.78 39.38
CA LYS A 294 47.78 -13.48 39.79
C LYS A 294 47.66 -12.48 38.64
N GLN A 295 48.51 -12.52 37.62
CA GLN A 295 48.37 -11.68 36.43
C GLN A 295 47.20 -12.18 35.57
N GLU A 296 47.18 -13.48 35.25
CA GLU A 296 46.10 -14.15 34.52
C GLU A 296 44.73 -13.89 35.18
N ALA A 297 44.60 -14.08 36.50
CA ALA A 297 43.36 -13.79 37.22
C ALA A 297 42.91 -12.32 37.15
N ASN A 298 43.85 -11.37 37.06
CA ASN A 298 43.53 -9.96 36.84
C ASN A 298 43.17 -9.65 35.38
N GLU A 299 43.73 -10.38 34.42
CA GLU A 299 43.42 -10.25 32.99
C GLU A 299 42.04 -10.83 32.67
N TYR A 300 41.71 -12.03 33.17
CA TYR A 300 40.34 -12.57 33.11
C TYR A 300 39.33 -11.63 33.80
N ARG A 301 39.67 -11.05 34.96
CA ARG A 301 38.81 -10.05 35.61
C ARG A 301 38.56 -8.82 34.73
N ARG A 302 39.58 -8.34 34.01
CA ARG A 302 39.44 -7.23 33.05
C ARG A 302 38.60 -7.61 31.82
N GLN A 303 38.80 -8.81 31.28
CA GLN A 303 38.00 -9.34 30.16
C GLN A 303 36.52 -9.43 30.54
N VAL A 304 36.20 -10.00 31.72
CA VAL A 304 34.83 -10.06 32.25
C VAL A 304 34.23 -8.66 32.42
N GLN A 305 35.00 -7.69 32.92
CA GLN A 305 34.54 -6.30 33.03
C GLN A 305 34.25 -5.66 31.66
N GLY A 306 35.13 -5.85 30.67
CA GLY A 306 34.90 -5.38 29.30
C GLY A 306 33.64 -5.98 28.68
N LEU A 307 33.52 -7.31 28.68
CA LEU A 307 32.36 -8.03 28.16
C LEU A 307 31.05 -7.64 28.89
N THR A 308 31.11 -7.30 30.19
CA THR A 308 29.95 -6.79 30.93
C THR A 308 29.54 -5.41 30.41
N CYS A 309 30.49 -4.49 30.22
CA CYS A 309 30.20 -3.17 29.65
C CYS A 309 29.67 -3.26 28.20
N ASP A 310 30.21 -4.16 27.39
CA ASP A 310 29.73 -4.39 26.02
C ASP A 310 28.30 -4.97 26.00
N LEU A 311 27.99 -5.91 26.90
CA LEU A 311 26.62 -6.43 27.09
C LEU A 311 25.64 -5.36 27.58
N GLU A 312 26.05 -4.48 28.50
CA GLU A 312 25.24 -3.36 28.97
C GLU A 312 25.00 -2.32 27.86
N ALA A 313 26.03 -2.00 27.06
CA ALA A 313 25.91 -1.12 25.91
C ALA A 313 24.96 -1.70 24.84
N LEU A 314 25.13 -2.98 24.49
CA LEU A 314 24.26 -3.67 23.52
C LEU A 314 22.80 -3.73 24.00
N ARG A 315 22.56 -4.04 25.29
CA ARG A 315 21.22 -3.97 25.89
C ARG A 315 20.62 -2.57 25.77
N GLY A 316 21.36 -1.53 26.14
CA GLY A 316 20.91 -0.13 26.00
C GLY A 316 20.60 0.28 24.56
N THR A 317 21.34 -0.24 23.57
CA THR A 317 21.00 -0.02 22.16
C THR A 317 19.73 -0.78 21.75
N ASN A 318 19.56 -2.04 22.18
CA ASN A 318 18.38 -2.84 21.86
C ASN A 318 17.10 -2.22 22.46
N GLU A 319 17.10 -1.88 23.76
CA GLU A 319 16.00 -1.17 24.40
C GLU A 319 15.62 0.14 23.68
N SER A 320 16.60 0.80 23.06
CA SER A 320 16.38 2.02 22.29
C SER A 320 15.79 1.77 20.91
N LEU A 321 16.16 0.68 20.24
CA LEU A 321 15.54 0.24 18.99
C LEU A 321 14.11 -0.27 19.24
N GLU A 322 13.88 -1.03 20.31
CA GLU A 322 12.55 -1.47 20.74
C GLU A 322 11.62 -0.29 21.10
N ARG A 323 12.16 0.80 21.68
CA ARG A 323 11.40 2.05 21.89
C ARG A 323 11.09 2.75 20.58
N GLN A 324 12.05 2.87 19.67
CA GLN A 324 11.84 3.48 18.36
C GLN A 324 10.85 2.70 17.50
N LEU A 325 10.86 1.36 17.58
CA LEU A 325 9.88 0.50 16.92
C LEU A 325 8.46 0.80 17.43
N ARG A 326 8.26 0.75 18.76
CA ARG A 326 6.96 1.07 19.39
C ARG A 326 6.49 2.49 19.08
N GLU A 327 7.37 3.48 19.12
CA GLU A 327 7.04 4.86 18.72
C GLU A 327 6.59 4.97 17.25
N MET A 328 7.11 4.13 16.35
CA MET A 328 6.69 4.09 14.95
C MET A 328 5.39 3.31 14.77
N GLU A 329 5.21 2.20 15.47
CA GLU A 329 3.96 1.43 15.52
C GLU A 329 2.79 2.28 16.05
N GLU A 330 3.00 3.03 17.14
CA GLU A 330 2.03 3.97 17.70
C GLU A 330 1.69 5.10 16.70
N ARG A 331 2.68 5.66 16.00
CA ARG A 331 2.45 6.67 14.94
C ARG A 331 1.62 6.10 13.80
N PHE A 332 1.97 4.92 13.27
CA PHE A 332 1.20 4.30 12.19
C PHE A 332 -0.20 3.88 12.63
N ALA A 333 -0.39 3.47 13.89
CA ALA A 333 -1.72 3.19 14.45
C ALA A 333 -2.58 4.47 14.53
N LEU A 334 -2.00 5.60 14.96
CA LEU A 334 -2.67 6.91 14.99
C LEU A 334 -2.99 7.45 13.59
N GLU A 335 -2.06 7.32 12.64
CA GLU A 335 -2.31 7.67 11.23
C GLU A 335 -3.42 6.80 10.62
N THR A 336 -3.38 5.48 10.87
CA THR A 336 -4.42 4.55 10.41
C THR A 336 -5.78 4.88 11.01
N ALA A 337 -5.85 5.18 12.31
CA ALA A 337 -7.08 5.62 12.95
C ALA A 337 -7.61 6.93 12.33
N GLY A 338 -6.74 7.91 12.08
CA GLY A 338 -7.09 9.15 11.40
C GLY A 338 -7.63 8.93 9.97
N TYR A 339 -7.07 7.98 9.22
CA TYR A 339 -7.62 7.61 7.92
C TYR A 339 -9.01 6.95 8.05
N GLN A 340 -9.21 6.04 9.01
CA GLN A 340 -10.53 5.43 9.27
C GLN A 340 -11.57 6.49 9.69
N ASP A 341 -11.21 7.44 10.55
CA ASP A 341 -12.08 8.57 10.91
C ASP A 341 -12.47 9.40 9.68
N THR A 342 -11.53 9.66 8.76
CA THR A 342 -11.86 10.38 7.51
C THR A 342 -12.73 9.57 6.56
N ILE A 343 -12.60 8.24 6.53
CA ILE A 343 -13.45 7.35 5.74
C ILE A 343 -14.88 7.37 6.30
N ALA A 344 -15.05 7.09 7.61
CA ALA A 344 -16.36 7.11 8.26
C ALA A 344 -17.08 8.46 8.07
N ARG A 345 -16.36 9.58 8.23
CA ARG A 345 -16.89 10.93 8.01
C ARG A 345 -17.35 11.16 6.55
N LEU A 346 -16.69 10.55 5.57
CA LEU A 346 -17.10 10.61 4.15
C LEU A 346 -18.26 9.65 3.85
N GLU A 347 -18.33 8.50 4.51
CA GLU A 347 -19.46 7.57 4.41
C GLU A 347 -20.75 8.18 5.00
N ASP A 348 -20.65 8.90 6.12
CA ASP A 348 -21.74 9.70 6.71
C ASP A 348 -22.20 10.85 5.79
N GLU A 349 -21.26 11.58 5.17
CA GLU A 349 -21.60 12.61 4.16
C GLU A 349 -22.30 12.00 2.93
N ILE A 350 -21.84 10.83 2.48
CA ILE A 350 -22.50 10.09 1.39
C ILE A 350 -23.89 9.58 1.81
N GLN A 351 -24.06 9.17 3.06
CA GLN A 351 -25.34 8.66 3.57
C GLN A 351 -26.38 9.78 3.74
N THR A 352 -25.99 10.90 4.35
CA THR A 352 -26.86 12.08 4.48
C THR A 352 -27.28 12.64 3.12
N LEU A 353 -26.38 12.71 2.13
CA LEU A 353 -26.72 13.13 0.77
C LEU A 353 -27.69 12.16 0.04
N LYS A 354 -27.62 10.85 0.32
CA LYS A 354 -28.63 9.88 -0.19
C LYS A 354 -30.01 10.12 0.44
N GLU A 355 -30.05 10.43 1.74
CA GLU A 355 -31.29 10.70 2.47
C GLU A 355 -31.93 12.02 2.02
N GLU A 356 -31.14 13.08 1.80
CA GLU A 356 -31.60 14.33 1.19
C GLU A 356 -32.13 14.11 -0.23
N MET A 357 -31.42 13.32 -1.06
CA MET A 357 -31.87 12.96 -2.41
C MET A 357 -33.20 12.19 -2.39
N ALA A 358 -33.35 11.21 -1.50
CA ALA A 358 -34.59 10.46 -1.33
C ALA A 358 -35.74 11.36 -0.85
N ARG A 359 -35.47 12.28 0.09
CA ARG A 359 -36.43 13.26 0.58
C ARG A 359 -36.92 14.18 -0.55
N HIS A 360 -36.02 14.67 -1.39
CA HIS A 360 -36.38 15.49 -2.53
C HIS A 360 -37.15 14.72 -3.61
N LEU A 361 -36.80 13.46 -3.89
CA LEU A 361 -37.57 12.61 -4.80
C LEU A 361 -39.02 12.42 -4.32
N GLN A 362 -39.23 12.27 -3.01
CA GLN A 362 -40.57 12.24 -2.43
C GLN A 362 -41.29 13.59 -2.58
N GLU A 363 -40.64 14.72 -2.26
CA GLU A 363 -41.21 16.06 -2.43
C GLU A 363 -41.61 16.36 -3.90
N TYR A 364 -40.83 15.90 -4.87
CA TYR A 364 -41.16 15.99 -6.30
C TYR A 364 -42.36 15.11 -6.67
N GLN A 365 -42.47 13.89 -6.13
CA GLN A 365 -43.61 13.02 -6.38
C GLN A 365 -44.90 13.59 -5.77
N ASP A 366 -44.85 14.14 -4.55
CA ASP A 366 -45.99 14.78 -3.91
C ASP A 366 -46.44 16.05 -4.65
N LEU A 367 -45.49 16.86 -5.14
CA LEU A 367 -45.81 18.00 -6.01
C LEU A 367 -46.42 17.58 -7.35
N LEU A 368 -45.95 16.48 -7.94
CA LEU A 368 -46.53 15.89 -9.16
C LEU A 368 -47.96 15.37 -8.91
N ASN A 369 -48.20 14.74 -7.76
CA ASN A 369 -49.53 14.29 -7.35
C ASN A 369 -50.51 15.47 -7.23
N VAL A 370 -50.10 16.58 -6.58
CA VAL A 370 -50.89 17.82 -6.50
C VAL A 370 -51.13 18.43 -7.88
N LYS A 371 -50.11 18.46 -8.75
CA LYS A 371 -50.26 18.96 -10.13
C LYS A 371 -51.27 18.13 -10.94
N LEU A 372 -51.28 16.81 -10.77
CA LEU A 372 -52.24 15.92 -11.44
C LEU A 372 -53.68 16.14 -10.92
N ALA A 373 -53.86 16.38 -9.62
CA ALA A 373 -55.17 16.75 -9.07
C ALA A 373 -55.68 18.08 -9.67
N LEU A 374 -54.81 19.09 -9.77
CA LEU A 374 -55.14 20.38 -10.39
C LEU A 374 -55.45 20.26 -11.90
N ASP A 375 -54.77 19.39 -12.65
CA ASP A 375 -55.14 19.10 -14.05
C ASP A 375 -56.56 18.54 -14.15
N ILE A 376 -56.96 17.64 -13.24
CA ILE A 376 -58.28 17.01 -13.19
C ILE A 376 -59.35 18.04 -12.80
N GLU A 377 -59.08 18.91 -11.82
CA GLU A 377 -59.94 20.05 -11.49
C GLU A 377 -60.13 20.96 -12.71
N ILE A 378 -59.05 21.39 -13.39
CA ILE A 378 -59.12 22.22 -14.60
C ILE A 378 -59.92 21.52 -15.72
N ALA A 379 -59.75 20.21 -15.91
CA ALA A 379 -60.50 19.44 -16.90
C ALA A 379 -61.99 19.36 -16.57
N THR A 380 -62.36 19.17 -15.29
CA THR A 380 -63.77 19.17 -14.86
C THR A 380 -64.41 20.55 -14.94
N TYR A 381 -63.70 21.62 -14.57
CA TYR A 381 -64.18 23.00 -14.75
C TYR A 381 -64.41 23.35 -16.23
N ARG A 382 -63.50 22.97 -17.13
CA ARG A 382 -63.68 23.13 -18.59
C ARG A 382 -64.94 22.42 -19.09
N LYS A 383 -65.08 21.13 -18.75
CA LYS A 383 -66.26 20.33 -19.14
C LYS A 383 -67.57 20.89 -18.59
N LEU A 384 -67.55 21.52 -17.42
CA LEU A 384 -68.73 22.19 -16.86
C LEU A 384 -69.06 23.49 -17.60
N LEU A 385 -68.05 24.29 -17.97
CA LEU A 385 -68.20 25.51 -18.79
C LEU A 385 -68.70 25.20 -20.20
N GLU A 386 -68.14 24.19 -20.87
CA GLU A 386 -68.63 23.65 -22.16
C GLU A 386 -70.12 23.23 -22.05
N GLY A 387 -70.51 22.69 -20.89
CA GLY A 387 -71.89 22.35 -20.54
C GLY A 387 -72.81 23.56 -20.31
N GLU A 388 -72.30 24.70 -19.82
CA GLU A 388 -73.04 25.96 -19.72
C GLU A 388 -73.21 26.63 -21.08
N GLU A 389 -72.13 26.71 -21.88
CA GLU A 389 -72.16 27.24 -23.24
C GLU A 389 -73.16 26.47 -24.12
N SER A 390 -73.24 25.15 -23.94
CA SER A 390 -74.24 24.27 -24.58
C SER A 390 -75.69 24.52 -24.15
N ARG A 391 -75.94 25.25 -23.04
CA ARG A 391 -77.29 25.67 -22.61
C ARG A 391 -77.62 27.11 -22.99
N ILE A 392 -76.60 27.96 -23.14
CA ILE A 392 -76.76 29.37 -23.51
C ILE A 392 -76.85 29.54 -25.04
N THR A 393 -76.28 28.60 -25.82
CA THR A 393 -76.37 28.61 -27.29
C THR A 393 -77.62 27.92 -27.83
N VAL A 394 -78.56 28.72 -28.36
CA VAL A 394 -79.62 28.23 -29.26
C VAL A 394 -78.96 27.71 -30.55
N PRO A 395 -79.36 26.54 -31.09
CA PRO A 395 -78.52 25.82 -32.04
C PRO A 395 -78.45 26.46 -33.43
N VAL A 396 -77.21 26.67 -33.90
CA VAL A 396 -76.87 26.70 -35.32
C VAL A 396 -75.94 25.53 -35.59
N GLN A 397 -76.41 24.55 -36.38
CA GLN A 397 -75.59 23.42 -36.81
C GLN A 397 -74.61 23.86 -37.90
N SER A 398 -73.35 23.41 -37.84
CA SER A 398 -72.69 22.75 -38.99
C SER A 398 -71.24 22.27 -38.74
N PHE A 399 -71.08 20.95 -38.87
CA PHE A 399 -69.92 20.23 -39.46
C PHE A 399 -68.50 20.30 -38.86
N SER A 400 -68.23 19.26 -38.05
CA SER A 400 -67.30 18.15 -38.41
C SER A 400 -65.81 18.19 -38.04
N ASN A 401 -65.35 16.98 -37.70
CA ASN A 401 -63.96 16.49 -37.71
C ASN A 401 -62.97 17.01 -36.65
N LEU A 402 -63.06 16.44 -35.45
CA LEU A 402 -61.86 16.02 -34.71
C LEU A 402 -61.87 14.50 -34.57
N GLN A 403 -60.86 13.84 -35.14
CA GLN A 403 -60.68 12.39 -35.02
C GLN A 403 -60.07 12.05 -33.66
N PHE A 404 -60.90 11.58 -32.73
CA PHE A 404 -60.41 11.00 -31.48
C PHE A 404 -59.70 9.68 -31.78
N ARG A 405 -58.39 9.75 -32.02
CA ARG A 405 -57.57 8.56 -32.28
C ARG A 405 -57.23 7.87 -30.98
N GLU A 406 -58.12 6.96 -30.60
CA GLU A 406 -57.95 6.02 -29.49
C GLU A 406 -56.59 5.30 -29.60
N THR A 407 -55.68 5.60 -28.67
CA THR A 407 -54.39 4.91 -28.55
C THR A 407 -54.49 3.90 -27.41
N SER A 408 -54.87 2.67 -27.74
CA SER A 408 -54.85 1.55 -26.81
C SER A 408 -53.43 1.34 -26.27
N LEU A 409 -53.20 1.70 -25.00
CA LEU A 409 -52.04 1.21 -24.24
C LEU A 409 -52.31 -0.24 -23.85
N ASP A 410 -52.19 -1.12 -24.84
CA ASP A 410 -52.41 -2.55 -24.69
C ASP A 410 -51.19 -3.18 -23.97
N THR A 411 -51.12 -2.96 -22.65
CA THR A 411 -50.10 -3.52 -21.76
C THR A 411 -50.27 -5.03 -21.67
N LYS A 412 -49.78 -5.74 -22.70
CA LYS A 412 -49.76 -7.20 -22.74
C LYS A 412 -48.77 -7.76 -21.72
N LEU A 413 -49.29 -7.98 -20.52
CA LEU A 413 -48.75 -8.95 -19.57
C LEU A 413 -48.64 -10.30 -20.28
N SER A 414 -47.42 -10.68 -20.66
CA SER A 414 -47.13 -11.98 -21.25
C SER A 414 -47.10 -13.04 -20.15
N PRO A 415 -47.92 -14.10 -20.22
CA PRO A 415 -47.99 -15.11 -19.16
C PRO A 415 -46.80 -16.08 -19.21
N GLU A 416 -46.23 -16.36 -18.04
CA GLU A 416 -45.56 -17.61 -17.65
C GLU A 416 -44.72 -18.35 -18.72
N ALA A 417 -43.74 -17.66 -19.30
CA ALA A 417 -42.63 -18.32 -19.98
C ALA A 417 -41.87 -19.21 -18.98
N HIS A 418 -42.14 -20.52 -19.01
CA HIS A 418 -41.62 -21.48 -18.03
C HIS A 418 -40.07 -21.51 -18.05
N VAL A 419 -39.45 -20.99 -16.97
CA VAL A 419 -37.99 -20.91 -16.85
C VAL A 419 -37.39 -22.30 -16.69
N LYS A 420 -36.84 -22.82 -17.80
CA LYS A 420 -36.00 -24.03 -17.81
C LYS A 420 -34.71 -23.76 -17.05
N ARG A 421 -34.70 -24.05 -15.75
CA ARG A 421 -33.53 -23.95 -14.87
C ARG A 421 -32.53 -25.05 -15.23
N SER A 422 -31.49 -24.74 -16.00
CA SER A 422 -30.29 -25.58 -16.06
C SER A 422 -29.49 -25.42 -14.77
N ILE A 423 -29.03 -26.53 -14.20
CA ILE A 423 -28.17 -26.51 -13.01
C ILE A 423 -26.73 -26.69 -13.48
N VAL A 424 -25.95 -25.62 -13.34
CA VAL A 424 -24.51 -25.61 -13.63
C VAL A 424 -23.77 -26.03 -12.37
N VAL A 425 -23.27 -27.27 -12.33
CA VAL A 425 -22.46 -27.75 -11.21
C VAL A 425 -20.99 -27.42 -11.50
N ARG A 426 -20.37 -26.70 -10.58
CA ARG A 426 -19.00 -26.17 -10.69
C ARG A 426 -18.16 -26.79 -9.58
N THR A 427 -17.27 -27.70 -9.97
CA THR A 427 -16.40 -28.46 -9.06
C THR A 427 -14.98 -27.92 -9.11
N VAL A 428 -14.48 -27.53 -7.94
CA VAL A 428 -13.23 -26.79 -7.75
C VAL A 428 -12.35 -27.59 -6.80
N GLU A 429 -11.19 -28.06 -7.27
CA GLU A 429 -10.18 -28.70 -6.45
C GLU A 429 -9.16 -27.65 -6.00
N THR A 430 -9.12 -27.39 -4.70
CA THR A 430 -8.16 -26.47 -4.05
C THR A 430 -7.14 -27.25 -3.23
N ARG A 431 -5.92 -26.73 -3.15
CA ARG A 431 -4.88 -27.20 -2.24
C ARG A 431 -4.07 -26.01 -1.77
N ASP A 432 -3.71 -25.97 -0.48
CA ASP A 432 -2.86 -24.94 0.12
C ASP A 432 -3.39 -23.49 -0.10
N GLY A 433 -4.69 -23.35 -0.34
CA GLY A 433 -5.41 -22.08 -0.57
C GLY A 433 -5.73 -21.78 -2.05
N GLU A 434 -4.97 -22.33 -3.00
CA GLU A 434 -5.13 -22.02 -4.43
C GLU A 434 -5.99 -23.05 -5.18
N ILE A 435 -6.66 -22.58 -6.24
CA ILE A 435 -7.48 -23.41 -7.14
C ILE A 435 -6.57 -24.06 -8.18
N ILE A 436 -6.30 -25.36 -8.02
CA ILE A 436 -5.43 -26.12 -8.93
C ILE A 436 -6.24 -26.64 -10.14
N LYS A 437 -7.54 -26.89 -9.97
CA LYS A 437 -8.38 -27.40 -11.06
C LYS A 437 -9.83 -26.96 -10.91
N GLU A 438 -10.37 -26.38 -11.97
CA GLU A 438 -11.79 -26.07 -12.09
C GLU A 438 -12.42 -26.90 -13.21
N SER A 439 -13.61 -27.45 -12.96
CA SER A 439 -14.40 -28.14 -13.97
C SER A 439 -15.88 -27.77 -13.81
N THR A 440 -16.52 -27.45 -14.93
CA THR A 440 -17.94 -27.07 -14.96
C THR A 440 -18.70 -28.07 -15.83
N THR A 441 -19.75 -28.67 -15.30
CA THR A 441 -20.64 -29.57 -16.06
C THR A 441 -22.07 -29.07 -16.01
N GLU A 442 -22.62 -28.74 -17.18
CA GLU A 442 -24.03 -28.37 -17.34
C GLU A 442 -24.86 -29.65 -17.52
N ARG A 443 -25.70 -29.98 -16.52
CA ARG A 443 -26.74 -31.00 -16.70
C ARG A 443 -28.05 -30.31 -17.07
N LYS A 444 -28.55 -30.65 -18.26
CA LYS A 444 -29.91 -30.33 -18.70
C LYS A 444 -30.80 -31.51 -18.36
N GLU A 445 -31.63 -31.36 -17.34
CA GLU A 445 -32.74 -32.28 -17.12
C GLU A 445 -33.78 -32.05 -18.24
N LEU A 446 -34.24 -33.14 -18.82
CA LEU A 446 -35.40 -33.16 -19.70
C LEU A 446 -36.66 -33.36 -18.82
N PRO A 447 -37.81 -32.80 -19.23
CA PRO A 447 -39.02 -32.73 -18.41
C PRO A 447 -39.69 -34.09 -18.18
#